data_AF-A0A6C0CZ41-F1
#
_entry.id   AF-A0A6C0CZ41-F1
#
_cell.length_a   1.000
_cell.length_b   1.000
_cell.length_c   1.000
_cell.angle_alpha   90.00
_cell.angle_beta   90.00
_cell.angle_gamma   90.00
#
_symmetry.space_group_name_H-M   'P 1'
#
loop_
_entity.id
_entity.type
_entity.pdbx_description
1 polymer ?
#
loop_
_entity_poly.entity_id
_entity_poly.type
_entity_poly.pdbx_seq_one_letter_code
_entity_poly.pdbx_strand_id
1 'polypeptide(L)'
;MTDRVDQMKNVQNEGLELFKRKNQDYGDAFAEFGVIGVLVRMGDKIKRLESIEKNKIALVDDEKMRDTLIDLHNYSAMAIMLLDEKKED
;
A
#
# COMPACT_ATOMS: atom_id res chain seq x y z
N MET A 1 -26.70 -9.85 -3.07
CA MET A 1 -25.40 -10.52 -3.29
C MET A 1 -24.44 -9.43 -3.71
N THR A 2 -23.42 -9.12 -2.92
CA THR A 2 -22.52 -8.00 -3.22
C THR A 2 -21.55 -8.44 -4.31
N ASP A 3 -21.48 -7.68 -5.42
CA ASP A 3 -20.57 -7.97 -6.51
C ASP A 3 -19.11 -7.80 -6.06
N ARG A 4 -18.29 -8.83 -6.29
CA ARG A 4 -16.87 -8.82 -5.91
C ARG A 4 -16.09 -7.81 -6.73
N VAL A 5 -16.50 -7.56 -7.97
CA VAL A 5 -15.87 -6.55 -8.82
C VAL A 5 -16.11 -5.16 -8.23
N ASP A 6 -17.33 -4.85 -7.80
CA ASP A 6 -17.62 -3.57 -7.15
C ASP A 6 -16.90 -3.40 -5.79
N GLN A 7 -16.74 -4.47 -5.01
CA GLN A 7 -15.91 -4.43 -3.80
C GLN A 7 -14.45 -4.07 -4.13
N MET A 8 -13.87 -4.68 -5.16
CA MET A 8 -12.51 -4.39 -5.60
C MET A 8 -12.37 -2.94 -6.09
N LYS A 9 -13.33 -2.44 -6.88
CA LYS A 9 -13.35 -1.03 -7.33
C LYS A 9 -13.35 -0.07 -6.15
N ASN A 10 -14.13 -0.35 -5.11
CA ASN A 10 -14.18 0.51 -3.93
C ASN A 10 -12.82 0.55 -3.21
N VAL A 11 -12.14 -0.59 -3.08
CA VAL A 11 -10.78 -0.66 -2.51
C VAL A 11 -9.76 0.09 -3.37
N GLN A 12 -9.84 -0.05 -4.70
CA GLN A 12 -8.96 0.67 -5.63
C GLN A 12 -9.17 2.19 -5.56
N ASN A 13 -10.42 2.65 -5.46
CA ASN A 13 -10.75 4.06 -5.30
C ASN A 13 -10.20 4.62 -3.98
N GLU A 14 -10.35 3.89 -2.88
CA GLU A 14 -9.77 4.25 -1.59
C GLU A 14 -8.24 4.35 -1.66
N GLY A 15 -7.59 3.34 -2.27
CA GLY A 15 -6.14 3.35 -2.50
C GLY A 15 -5.69 4.54 -3.34
N LEU A 16 -6.40 4.85 -4.43
CA LEU A 16 -6.10 5.98 -5.30
C LEU A 16 -6.19 7.32 -4.56
N GLU A 17 -7.24 7.56 -3.78
CA GLU A 17 -7.37 8.81 -3.01
C GLU A 17 -6.29 8.93 -1.93
N LEU A 18 -5.92 7.81 -1.27
CA LEU A 18 -4.81 7.79 -0.33
C LEU A 18 -3.47 8.10 -1.02
N PHE A 19 -3.23 7.51 -2.19
CA PHE A 19 -2.03 7.76 -2.99
C PHE A 19 -1.94 9.22 -3.39
N LYS A 20 -3.01 9.82 -3.95
CA LYS A 20 -3.04 11.24 -4.34
C LYS A 20 -2.63 12.15 -3.19
N ARG A 21 -3.23 11.93 -2.01
CA ARG A 21 -2.91 12.72 -0.80
C ARG A 21 -1.44 12.57 -0.41
N LYS A 22 -0.94 11.34 -0.29
CA LYS A 22 0.48 11.10 0.08
C LYS A 22 1.45 11.63 -0.97
N ASN A 23 1.14 11.49 -2.26
CA ASN A 23 1.98 11.97 -3.33
C ASN A 23 2.04 13.50 -3.37
N GLN A 24 0.95 14.18 -3.00
CA GLN A 24 0.97 15.63 -2.81
C GLN A 24 1.89 16.04 -1.65
N ASP A 25 1.92 15.27 -0.56
CA ASP A 25 2.75 15.57 0.62
C ASP A 25 4.23 15.22 0.44
N TYR A 26 4.54 14.13 -0.27
CA TYR A 26 5.89 13.55 -0.35
C TYR A 26 6.50 13.50 -1.76
N GLY A 27 5.73 13.79 -2.80
CA GLY A 27 6.15 13.61 -4.20
C GLY A 27 6.61 12.18 -4.49
N ASP A 28 7.54 12.04 -5.44
CA ASP A 28 8.07 10.76 -5.92
C ASP A 28 9.07 10.10 -4.95
N ALA A 29 9.00 10.37 -3.65
CA ALA A 29 9.88 9.77 -2.63
C ALA A 29 9.86 8.22 -2.63
N PHE A 30 8.80 7.60 -3.16
CA PHE A 30 8.73 6.15 -3.32
C PHE A 30 9.71 5.61 -4.38
N ALA A 31 10.09 6.44 -5.37
CA ALA A 31 10.93 6.07 -6.51
C ALA A 31 12.44 6.09 -6.20
N GLU A 32 12.88 6.74 -5.12
CA GLU A 32 14.29 7.02 -4.78
C GLU A 32 15.21 5.79 -4.86
N PHE A 33 14.75 4.63 -4.38
CA PHE A 33 15.51 3.37 -4.39
C PHE A 33 14.92 2.35 -5.39
N GLY A 34 14.10 2.82 -6.31
CA GLY A 34 13.38 2.01 -7.29
C GLY A 34 12.50 0.93 -6.65
N VAL A 35 12.21 -0.11 -7.44
CA VAL A 35 11.37 -1.25 -7.06
C VAL A 35 11.85 -1.91 -5.76
N ILE A 36 13.17 -2.04 -5.56
CA ILE A 36 13.73 -2.67 -4.35
C ILE A 36 13.38 -1.84 -3.10
N GLY A 37 13.46 -0.51 -3.18
CA GLY A 37 13.04 0.38 -2.09
C GLY A 37 11.58 0.20 -1.70
N VAL A 38 10.71 0.05 -2.69
CA VAL A 38 9.28 -0.19 -2.47
C VAL A 38 9.06 -1.53 -1.78
N LEU A 39 9.73 -2.61 -2.22
CA LEU A 39 9.62 -3.93 -1.58
C LEU A 39 10.13 -3.94 -0.13
N VAL A 40 11.21 -3.21 0.17
CA VAL A 40 11.70 -3.05 1.55
C VAL A 40 10.63 -2.39 2.44
N ARG A 41 10.02 -1.29 1.96
CA ARG A 41 8.93 -0.60 2.69
C ARG A 41 7.71 -1.50 2.92
N MET A 42 7.38 -2.36 1.95
CA MET A 42 6.34 -3.38 2.13
C MET A 42 6.71 -4.36 3.25
N GLY A 43 7.95 -4.86 3.25
CA GLY A 43 8.45 -5.76 4.28
C GLY A 43 8.37 -5.17 5.69
N ASP A 44 8.72 -3.89 5.85
CA ASP A 44 8.65 -3.19 7.14
C ASP A 44 7.20 -3.07 7.64
N LYS A 45 6.25 -2.81 6.73
CA LYS A 45 4.82 -2.78 7.09
C LYS A 45 4.28 -4.14 7.50
N ILE A 46 4.64 -5.19 6.78
CA ILE A 46 4.22 -6.57 7.11
C ILE A 46 4.75 -6.96 8.49
N LYS A 47 6.05 -6.74 8.77
CA LYS A 47 6.65 -7.02 10.09
C LYS A 47 5.93 -6.28 11.22
N ARG A 48 5.53 -5.02 10.98
CA ARG A 48 4.75 -4.25 11.95
C ARG A 48 3.38 -4.88 12.21
N LEU A 49 2.70 -5.33 11.16
CA LEU A 49 1.40 -5.98 11.28
C LEU A 49 1.51 -7.30 12.08
N GLU A 50 2.51 -8.13 11.79
CA GLU A 50 2.78 -9.37 12.53
C GLU A 50 3.08 -9.10 14.02
N SER A 51 3.81 -8.03 14.32
CA SER A 51 4.09 -7.63 15.70
C SER A 51 2.82 -7.22 16.44
N ILE A 52 1.93 -6.47 15.79
CA ILE A 52 0.66 -6.03 16.36
C ILE A 52 -0.26 -7.25 16.66
N GLU A 53 -0.40 -8.15 15.69
CA GLU A 53 -1.25 -9.35 15.82
C GLU A 53 -0.77 -10.25 16.98
N LYS A 54 0.55 -10.47 17.11
CA LYS A 54 1.14 -11.25 18.21
C LYS A 54 0.82 -10.67 19.59
N ASN A 55 0.68 -9.35 19.70
CA ASN A 55 0.44 -8.65 20.96
C ASN A 55 -1.06 -8.53 21.33
N LYS A 56 -2.00 -9.02 20.51
CA LYS A 56 -3.46 -9.08 20.78
C LYS A 56 -4.12 -7.76 21.24
N ILE A 57 -3.70 -6.61 20.70
CA ILE A 57 -4.27 -5.29 21.06
C ILE A 57 -5.60 -5.07 20.29
N ALA A 58 -6.65 -5.79 20.68
CA ALA A 58 -7.76 -6.14 19.79
C ALA A 58 -8.88 -5.11 19.56
N LEU A 59 -8.74 -3.82 19.92
CA LEU A 59 -9.85 -2.84 19.77
C LEU A 59 -9.54 -1.61 18.91
N VAL A 60 -8.27 -1.29 18.66
CA VAL A 60 -7.86 -0.12 17.85
C VAL A 60 -7.08 -0.57 16.59
N ASP A 61 -6.93 -1.88 16.38
CA ASP A 61 -5.99 -2.41 15.39
C ASP A 61 -6.62 -2.88 14.07
N ASP A 62 -7.94 -3.09 14.01
CA ASP A 62 -8.60 -3.45 12.75
C ASP A 62 -8.51 -2.31 11.71
N GLU A 63 -8.68 -1.06 12.16
CA GLU A 63 -8.47 0.13 11.32
C GLU A 63 -7.01 0.22 10.85
N LYS A 64 -6.05 -0.02 11.76
CA LYS A 64 -4.62 -0.01 11.41
C LYS A 64 -4.23 -1.15 10.47
N MET A 65 -4.86 -2.32 10.58
CA MET A 65 -4.65 -3.44 9.69
C MET A 65 -5.19 -3.10 8.31
N ARG A 66 -6.42 -2.58 8.21
CA ARG A 66 -6.99 -2.14 6.93
C ARG A 66 -6.12 -1.09 6.26
N ASP A 67 -5.73 -0.04 6.98
CA ASP A 67 -4.86 1.02 6.46
C ASP A 67 -3.53 0.46 5.95
N THR A 68 -2.96 -0.48 6.69
CA THR A 68 -1.72 -1.16 6.29
C THR A 68 -1.91 -1.97 5.02
N LEU A 69 -3.04 -2.67 4.86
CA LEU A 69 -3.35 -3.44 3.66
C LEU A 69 -3.58 -2.52 2.44
N ILE A 70 -4.23 -1.37 2.62
CA ILE A 70 -4.37 -0.34 1.56
C ILE A 70 -2.99 0.23 1.19
N ASP A 71 -2.13 0.51 2.16
CA ASP A 71 -0.77 0.94 1.88
C ASP A 71 0.03 -0.12 1.09
N LEU A 72 -0.11 -1.41 1.42
CA LEU A 72 0.52 -2.51 0.70
C LEU A 72 -0.03 -2.66 -0.73
N HIS A 73 -1.32 -2.42 -0.93
CA HIS A 73 -1.94 -2.35 -2.26
C HIS A 73 -1.29 -1.23 -3.10
N ASN A 74 -1.17 -0.03 -2.54
CA ASN A 74 -0.53 1.10 -3.22
C ASN A 74 0.96 0.87 -3.47
N TYR A 75 1.70 0.27 -2.53
CA TYR A 75 3.11 -0.08 -2.76
C TYR A 75 3.26 -1.07 -3.92
N SER A 76 2.35 -2.03 -4.04
CA SER A 76 2.37 -2.95 -5.18
C SER A 76 2.15 -2.22 -6.51
N ALA A 77 1.19 -1.28 -6.55
CA ALA A 77 0.94 -0.44 -7.73
C ALA A 77 2.16 0.45 -8.07
N MET A 78 2.76 1.11 -7.07
CA MET A 78 3.95 1.94 -7.25
C MET A 78 5.17 1.13 -7.74
N ALA A 79 5.35 -0.10 -7.25
CA ALA A 79 6.40 -1.00 -7.76
C ALA A 79 6.19 -1.33 -9.25
N ILE A 80 4.95 -1.54 -9.66
CA ILE A 80 4.60 -1.78 -11.07
C ILE A 80 4.87 -0.52 -11.92
N MET A 81 4.47 0.67 -11.45
CA MET A 81 4.77 1.93 -12.14
C MET A 81 6.28 2.06 -12.44
N LEU A 82 7.13 1.81 -11.45
CA LEU A 82 8.58 1.85 -11.61
C LEU A 82 9.14 0.75 -12.52
N LEU A 83 8.47 -0.40 -12.63
CA LEU A 83 8.86 -1.46 -13.56
C LEU A 83 8.51 -1.11 -15.00
N ASP A 84 7.38 -0.43 -15.21
CA ASP A 84 6.90 -0.08 -16.54
C ASP A 84 7.62 1.15 -17.09
N GLU A 85 8.02 2.12 -16.25
CA GLU A 85 8.92 3.22 -16.63
C GLU A 85 10.25 2.70 -17.19
N LYS A 86 10.81 1.63 -16.60
CA LYS A 86 12.08 1.04 -17.03
C LYS A 86 12.02 0.28 -18.36
N LYS A 87 10.83 0.04 -18.91
CA LYS A 87 10.65 -0.67 -20.19
C LYS A 87 10.58 0.28 -21.40
N GLU A 88 10.58 1.59 -21.16
CA GLU A 88 10.59 2.60 -22.24
C GLU A 88 12.00 2.93 -22.76
N ASP A 89 13.04 2.24 -22.26
CA ASP A 89 14.41 2.21 -22.80
C ASP A 89 14.66 0.94 -23.64
#